data_AF-A0A7R9KAW3-F1
#
_entry.id   AF-A0A7R9KAW3-F1
#
_cell.length_a   1.000
_cell.length_b   1.000
_cell.length_c   1.000
_cell.angle_alpha   90.00
_cell.angle_beta   90.00
_cell.angle_gamma   90.00
#
_symmetry.space_group_name_H-M   'P 1'
#
loop_
_entity.id
_entity.type
_entity.pdbx_description
1 polymer ?
#
loop_
_entity_poly.entity_id
_entity_poly.type
_entity_poly.pdbx_seq_one_letter_code
_entity_poly.pdbx_strand_id
1 'polypeptide(L)'
;GMAVAVPGELRGLWEAHQRFGALPWSELVRPSVRLCERGTPVSSHLAAALEDFRDVVLGDPVLRETFTGPGGGLLQAGATMKNPRLARTLRLVAEKGPRALYMGELASQLVDELGGVLSVRDLQMYRQGILGPLLNRRSALSTRNGLTLYKQLLRPILDYAWACELRHRPWRVSPTSQSPARISEKCQTVVWEALTQPLIE
;
A
#
# COMPACT_ATOMS: atom_id res chain seq x y z
N GLY A 1 -1.82 -10.30 -17.89
CA GLY A 1 -2.96 -9.44 -18.25
C GLY A 1 -4.15 -9.47 -17.32
N MET A 2 -4.76 -10.62 -17.03
CA MET A 2 -6.14 -10.71 -16.48
C MET A 2 -6.35 -10.08 -15.10
N ALA A 3 -5.32 -9.99 -14.27
CA ALA A 3 -5.43 -9.44 -12.92
C ALA A 3 -5.29 -7.90 -12.86
N VAL A 4 -5.04 -7.24 -14.00
CA VAL A 4 -4.70 -5.82 -14.03
C VAL A 4 -5.94 -4.97 -14.26
N ALA A 5 -6.26 -4.13 -13.26
CA ALA A 5 -7.28 -3.09 -13.36
C ALA A 5 -6.70 -1.79 -13.95
N VAL A 6 -7.58 -0.85 -14.30
CA VAL A 6 -7.16 0.45 -14.84
C VAL A 6 -6.36 1.24 -13.81
N PRO A 7 -5.10 1.64 -14.09
CA PRO A 7 -4.26 2.34 -13.13
C PRO A 7 -4.80 3.73 -12.83
N GLY A 8 -5.14 4.00 -11.57
CA GLY A 8 -5.78 5.25 -11.13
C GLY A 8 -4.86 6.28 -10.49
N GLU A 9 -3.66 5.87 -10.06
CA GLU A 9 -2.78 6.69 -9.21
C GLU A 9 -2.40 8.03 -9.85
N LEU A 10 -1.97 8.01 -11.11
CA LEU A 10 -1.54 9.22 -11.80
C LEU A 10 -2.68 10.24 -11.93
N ARG A 11 -3.89 9.77 -12.20
CA ARG A 11 -5.08 10.62 -12.25
C ARG A 11 -5.42 11.19 -10.87
N GLY A 12 -5.36 10.38 -9.83
CA GLY A 12 -5.60 10.82 -8.45
C GLY A 12 -4.59 11.88 -7.99
N LEU A 13 -3.30 11.65 -8.26
CA LEU A 13 -2.23 12.61 -7.93
C LEU A 13 -2.38 13.91 -8.71
N TRP A 14 -2.70 13.84 -10.01
CA TRP A 14 -2.97 15.03 -10.82
C TRP A 14 -4.14 15.83 -10.24
N GLU A 15 -5.23 15.17 -9.85
CA GLU A 15 -6.43 15.86 -9.36
C GLU A 15 -6.23 16.45 -7.96
N ALA A 16 -5.44 15.78 -7.11
CA ALA A 16 -4.96 16.38 -5.86
C ALA A 16 -4.10 17.62 -6.13
N HIS A 17 -3.21 17.56 -7.11
CA HIS A 17 -2.38 18.68 -7.51
C HIS A 17 -3.21 19.85 -8.10
N GLN A 18 -4.20 19.59 -8.94
CA GLN A 18 -5.09 20.64 -9.47
C GLN A 18 -5.89 21.37 -8.38
N ARG A 19 -6.18 20.69 -7.26
CA ARG A 19 -6.97 21.26 -6.16
C ARG A 19 -6.13 21.92 -5.08
N PHE A 20 -4.95 21.37 -4.79
CA PHE A 20 -4.15 21.72 -3.62
C PHE A 20 -2.68 22.01 -3.94
N GLY A 21 -2.26 21.85 -5.19
CA GLY A 21 -0.88 22.05 -5.61
C GLY A 21 -0.49 23.52 -5.60
N ALA A 22 0.69 23.80 -5.08
CA ALA A 22 1.29 25.14 -5.08
C ALA A 22 2.44 25.28 -6.09
N LEU A 23 3.15 24.20 -6.38
CA LEU A 23 4.27 24.17 -7.33
C LEU A 23 3.81 23.66 -8.70
N PRO A 24 4.48 24.04 -9.81
CA PRO A 24 4.21 23.45 -11.12
C PRO A 24 4.36 21.92 -11.10
N TRP A 25 3.44 21.21 -11.75
CA TRP A 25 3.42 19.73 -11.78
C TRP A 25 4.78 19.13 -12.18
N SER A 26 5.40 19.69 -13.22
CA SER A 26 6.68 19.17 -13.72
C SER A 26 7.80 19.25 -12.67
N GLU A 27 7.77 20.24 -11.78
CA GLU A 27 8.78 20.39 -10.72
C GLU A 27 8.65 19.30 -9.64
N LEU A 28 7.44 18.77 -9.44
CA LEU A 28 7.19 17.66 -8.53
C LEU A 28 7.66 16.31 -9.11
N VAL A 29 7.56 16.13 -10.43
CA VAL A 29 7.88 14.85 -11.10
C VAL A 29 9.37 14.74 -11.48
N ARG A 30 10.01 15.85 -11.89
CA ARG A 30 11.43 15.86 -12.32
C ARG A 30 12.42 15.27 -11.30
N PRO A 31 12.27 15.43 -9.98
CA PRO A 31 13.12 14.74 -9.00
C PRO A 31 13.10 13.23 -9.17
N SER A 32 11.93 12.62 -9.35
CA SER A 32 11.79 11.17 -9.56
C SER A 32 12.43 10.71 -10.87
N VAL A 33 12.32 11.51 -11.93
CA VAL A 33 13.05 11.25 -13.20
C VAL A 33 14.55 11.13 -12.94
N ARG A 34 15.14 12.09 -12.19
CA ARG A 34 16.57 12.09 -11.88
C ARG A 34 16.97 10.88 -11.04
N LEU A 35 16.13 10.46 -10.09
CA LEU A 35 16.39 9.28 -9.27
C LEU A 35 16.41 8.01 -10.14
N CYS A 36 15.47 7.88 -11.10
CA CYS A 36 15.44 6.75 -12.02
C CYS A 36 16.66 6.71 -12.97
N GLU A 37 17.18 7.87 -13.39
CA GLU A 37 18.36 7.99 -14.27
C GLU A 37 19.69 7.77 -13.54
N ARG A 38 19.88 8.48 -12.43
CA ARG A 38 21.13 8.47 -11.65
C ARG A 38 21.25 7.20 -10.82
N GLY A 39 20.11 6.65 -10.44
CA GLY A 39 19.96 5.48 -9.60
C GLY A 39 19.85 5.82 -8.12
N THR A 40 19.33 4.86 -7.37
CA THR A 40 19.16 4.93 -5.92
C THR A 40 19.71 3.68 -5.26
N PRO A 41 20.24 3.77 -4.02
CA PRO A 41 20.65 2.58 -3.28
C PRO A 41 19.41 1.72 -3.00
N VAL A 42 19.53 0.42 -3.24
CA VAL A 42 18.50 -0.56 -2.91
C VAL A 42 18.36 -0.63 -1.39
N SER A 43 17.14 -0.46 -0.89
CA SER A 43 16.85 -0.60 0.54
C SER A 43 16.89 -2.06 0.96
N SER A 44 17.11 -2.32 2.26
CA SER A 44 17.02 -3.68 2.82
C SER A 44 15.66 -4.33 2.55
N HIS A 45 14.58 -3.56 2.62
CA HIS A 45 13.23 -4.03 2.34
C HIS A 45 13.05 -4.44 0.86
N LEU A 46 13.56 -3.63 -0.08
CA LEU A 46 13.50 -3.98 -1.50
C LEU A 46 14.36 -5.22 -1.79
N ALA A 47 15.56 -5.33 -1.21
CA ALA A 47 16.40 -6.51 -1.39
C ALA A 47 15.70 -7.78 -0.89
N ALA A 48 15.05 -7.74 0.28
CA ALA A 48 14.26 -8.87 0.79
C ALA A 48 13.10 -9.22 -0.16
N ALA A 49 12.35 -8.23 -0.63
CA ALA A 49 11.26 -8.47 -1.58
C ALA A 49 11.76 -9.07 -2.90
N LEU A 50 12.92 -8.65 -3.42
CA LEU A 50 13.50 -9.25 -4.63
C LEU A 50 13.80 -10.74 -4.43
N GLU A 51 14.28 -11.12 -3.24
CA GLU A 51 14.51 -12.53 -2.90
C GLU A 51 13.20 -13.32 -2.80
N ASP A 52 12.16 -12.77 -2.16
CA ASP A 52 10.84 -13.41 -2.06
C ASP A 52 10.21 -13.67 -3.45
N PHE A 53 10.53 -12.82 -4.43
CA PHE A 53 10.02 -12.92 -5.81
C PHE A 53 11.11 -13.33 -6.83
N ARG A 54 12.18 -13.99 -6.39
CA ARG A 54 13.35 -14.31 -7.21
C ARG A 54 13.01 -14.94 -8.55
N ASP A 55 12.19 -16.00 -8.55
CA ASP A 55 11.88 -16.74 -9.78
C ASP A 55 11.04 -15.91 -10.75
N VAL A 56 10.16 -15.05 -10.23
CA VAL A 56 9.37 -14.11 -11.04
C VAL A 56 10.29 -13.07 -11.68
N VAL A 57 11.18 -12.48 -10.89
CA VAL A 57 12.10 -11.43 -11.36
C VAL A 57 13.08 -12.00 -12.38
N LEU A 58 13.66 -13.18 -12.15
CA LEU A 58 14.62 -13.81 -13.06
C LEU A 58 13.96 -14.45 -14.29
N GLY A 59 12.67 -14.81 -14.20
CA GLY A 59 11.90 -15.35 -15.30
C GLY A 59 11.44 -14.29 -16.31
N ASP A 60 11.37 -13.02 -15.91
CA ASP A 60 10.93 -11.91 -16.76
C ASP A 60 12.11 -11.05 -17.25
N PRO A 61 12.36 -10.95 -18.58
CA PRO A 61 13.47 -10.17 -19.12
C PRO A 61 13.44 -8.68 -18.74
N VAL A 62 12.26 -8.08 -18.62
CA VAL A 62 12.07 -6.65 -18.29
C VAL A 62 12.37 -6.41 -16.81
N LEU A 63 11.92 -7.31 -15.93
CA LEU A 63 12.25 -7.23 -14.51
C LEU A 63 13.75 -7.46 -14.29
N ARG A 64 14.35 -8.42 -15.00
CA ARG A 64 15.81 -8.63 -14.96
C ARG A 64 16.61 -7.40 -15.31
N GLU A 65 16.23 -6.70 -16.37
CA GLU A 65 16.91 -5.47 -16.81
C GLU A 65 17.01 -4.43 -15.68
N THR A 66 15.99 -4.38 -14.81
CA THR A 66 15.90 -3.38 -13.72
C THR A 66 16.48 -3.88 -12.40
N PHE A 67 16.29 -5.16 -12.07
CA PHE A 67 16.50 -5.69 -10.73
C PHE A 67 17.67 -6.68 -10.62
N THR A 68 18.45 -6.89 -11.69
CA THR A 68 19.68 -7.69 -11.63
C THR A 68 20.94 -6.84 -11.78
N GLY A 69 21.99 -7.26 -11.08
CA GLY A 69 23.31 -6.64 -11.14
C GLY A 69 24.25 -7.31 -12.16
N PRO A 70 25.49 -6.81 -12.28
CA PRO A 70 26.54 -7.48 -13.04
C PRO A 70 26.71 -8.93 -12.56
N GLY A 71 26.59 -9.90 -13.48
CA GLY A 71 26.60 -11.33 -13.15
C GLY A 71 25.23 -12.00 -13.08
N GLY A 72 24.14 -11.25 -13.29
CA GLY A 72 22.78 -11.81 -13.46
C GLY A 72 22.06 -12.18 -12.16
N GLY A 73 22.68 -11.95 -11.00
CA GLY A 73 22.03 -12.07 -9.69
C GLY A 73 21.17 -10.85 -9.36
N LEU A 74 20.22 -11.03 -8.44
CA LEU A 74 19.37 -9.94 -7.93
C LEU A 74 20.19 -8.85 -7.24
N LEU A 75 19.74 -7.61 -7.36
CA LEU A 75 20.35 -6.48 -6.65
C LEU A 75 20.23 -6.65 -5.13
N GLN A 76 21.34 -6.44 -4.44
CA GLN A 76 21.43 -6.52 -2.98
C GLN A 76 21.31 -5.14 -2.34
N ALA A 77 21.04 -5.10 -1.04
CA ALA A 77 20.95 -3.83 -0.30
C ALA A 77 22.23 -2.98 -0.48
N GLY A 78 22.06 -1.68 -0.71
CA GLY A 78 23.15 -0.74 -0.99
C GLY A 78 23.62 -0.74 -2.45
N ALA A 79 23.27 -1.72 -3.28
CA ALA A 79 23.54 -1.68 -4.72
C ALA A 79 22.79 -0.51 -5.37
N THR A 80 23.36 0.06 -6.44
CA THR A 80 22.70 1.14 -7.18
C THR A 80 21.69 0.57 -8.19
N MET A 81 20.41 0.81 -7.99
CA MET A 81 19.34 0.47 -8.92
C MET A 81 19.02 1.65 -9.83
N LYS A 82 18.92 1.42 -11.14
CA LYS A 82 18.50 2.41 -12.15
C LYS A 82 17.29 1.89 -12.91
N ASN A 83 16.42 2.78 -13.36
CA ASN A 83 15.29 2.43 -14.22
C ASN A 83 15.11 3.47 -15.34
N PRO A 84 15.92 3.41 -16.41
CA PRO A 84 15.85 4.38 -17.50
C PRO A 84 14.55 4.31 -18.30
N ARG A 85 13.87 3.16 -18.32
CA ARG A 85 12.53 3.01 -18.94
C ARG A 85 11.50 3.86 -18.20
N LEU A 86 11.43 3.70 -16.87
CA LEU A 86 10.54 4.49 -16.03
C LEU A 86 10.89 5.99 -16.08
N ALA A 87 12.18 6.34 -16.15
CA ALA A 87 12.59 7.73 -16.33
C ALA A 87 11.97 8.36 -17.60
N ARG A 88 11.98 7.65 -18.74
CA ARG A 88 11.35 8.14 -19.98
C ARG A 88 9.85 8.36 -19.82
N THR A 89 9.15 7.41 -19.20
CA THR A 89 7.72 7.55 -18.90
C THR A 89 7.46 8.76 -18.00
N LEU A 90 8.22 8.92 -16.92
CA LEU A 90 8.07 10.03 -16.00
C LEU A 90 8.39 11.40 -16.64
N ARG A 91 9.30 11.47 -17.62
CA ARG A 91 9.51 12.70 -18.41
C ARG A 91 8.26 13.08 -19.21
N LEU A 92 7.65 12.11 -19.90
CA LEU A 92 6.39 12.36 -20.62
C LEU A 92 5.27 12.77 -19.67
N VAL A 93 5.19 12.18 -18.48
CA VAL A 93 4.24 12.55 -17.43
C VAL A 93 4.49 13.96 -16.89
N ALA A 94 5.76 14.36 -16.74
CA ALA A 94 6.11 15.71 -16.29
C ALA A 94 5.71 16.78 -17.32
N GLU A 95 5.78 16.47 -18.62
CA GLU A 95 5.48 17.38 -19.73
C GLU A 95 3.99 17.42 -20.09
N LYS A 96 3.34 16.25 -20.20
CA LYS A 96 1.98 16.09 -20.73
C LYS A 96 0.94 15.81 -19.64
N GLY A 97 1.37 15.72 -18.38
CA GLY A 97 0.51 15.36 -17.26
C GLY A 97 -0.08 13.95 -17.41
N PRO A 98 -1.28 13.67 -16.85
CA PRO A 98 -1.89 12.35 -16.88
C PRO A 98 -2.21 11.87 -18.30
N ARG A 99 -2.37 12.79 -19.27
CA ARG A 99 -2.66 12.43 -20.66
C ARG A 99 -1.58 11.51 -21.25
N ALA A 100 -0.35 11.57 -20.74
CA ALA A 100 0.72 10.66 -21.16
C ALA A 100 0.34 9.18 -20.99
N LEU A 101 -0.35 8.80 -19.92
CA LEU A 101 -0.70 7.40 -19.63
C LEU A 101 -2.06 6.99 -20.20
N TYR A 102 -3.03 7.89 -20.19
CA TYR A 102 -4.42 7.58 -20.56
C TYR A 102 -4.75 7.84 -22.04
N MET A 103 -3.84 8.45 -22.80
CA MET A 103 -4.07 8.82 -24.20
C MET A 103 -2.82 8.63 -25.05
N GLY A 104 -3.02 8.36 -26.34
CA GLY A 104 -1.94 8.27 -27.32
C GLY A 104 -1.12 6.99 -27.22
N GLU A 105 0.12 7.07 -27.69
CA GLU A 105 0.98 5.89 -27.93
C GLU A 105 1.31 5.10 -26.67
N LEU A 106 1.58 5.76 -25.54
CA LEU A 106 1.93 5.06 -24.30
C LEU A 106 0.73 4.31 -23.69
N ALA A 107 -0.50 4.78 -23.93
CA ALA A 107 -1.71 4.05 -23.58
C ALA A 107 -1.86 2.76 -24.41
N SER A 108 -1.57 2.83 -25.71
CA SER A 108 -1.55 1.66 -26.60
C SER A 108 -0.46 0.67 -26.19
N GLN A 109 0.77 1.15 -25.97
CA GLN A 109 1.89 0.31 -25.52
C GLN A 109 1.57 -0.41 -24.20
N LEU A 110 0.95 0.28 -23.24
CA LEU A 110 0.55 -0.33 -21.98
C LEU A 110 -0.47 -1.47 -22.18
N VAL A 111 -1.48 -1.24 -23.00
CA VAL A 111 -2.51 -2.25 -23.30
C VAL A 111 -1.88 -3.48 -23.97
N ASP A 112 -1.01 -3.24 -24.94
CA ASP A 112 -0.33 -4.30 -25.70
C ASP A 112 0.61 -5.12 -24.81
N GLU A 113 1.42 -4.46 -23.96
CA GLU A 113 2.34 -5.15 -23.03
C GLU A 113 1.58 -5.97 -21.97
N LEU A 114 0.40 -5.53 -21.53
CA LEU A 114 -0.38 -6.25 -20.51
C LEU A 114 -1.01 -7.55 -21.05
N GLY A 115 -1.39 -7.59 -22.34
CA GLY A 115 -1.98 -8.76 -22.99
C GLY A 115 -3.22 -9.31 -22.27
N GLY A 116 -4.06 -8.44 -21.71
CA GLY A 116 -5.24 -8.79 -20.92
C GLY A 116 -6.57 -8.32 -21.53
N VAL A 117 -7.60 -8.20 -20.69
CA VAL A 117 -8.92 -7.66 -21.11
C VAL A 117 -9.01 -6.14 -21.12
N LEU A 118 -7.97 -5.47 -20.62
CA LEU A 118 -7.92 -4.02 -20.52
C LEU A 118 -7.72 -3.41 -21.90
N SER A 119 -8.58 -2.47 -22.30
CA SER A 119 -8.52 -1.79 -23.59
C SER A 119 -8.06 -0.33 -23.45
N VAL A 120 -7.60 0.27 -24.56
CA VAL A 120 -7.28 1.72 -24.62
C VAL A 120 -8.51 2.55 -24.24
N ARG A 121 -9.71 2.09 -24.58
CA ARG A 121 -10.96 2.76 -24.22
C ARG A 121 -11.16 2.81 -22.70
N ASP A 122 -10.81 1.76 -21.97
CA ASP A 122 -10.92 1.72 -20.51
C ASP A 122 -10.01 2.76 -19.85
N LEU A 123 -8.78 2.92 -20.37
CA LEU A 123 -7.86 3.97 -19.93
C LEU A 123 -8.43 5.37 -20.18
N GLN A 124 -9.01 5.61 -21.36
CA GLN A 124 -9.57 6.92 -21.73
C GLN A 124 -10.81 7.29 -20.91
N MET A 125 -11.65 6.29 -20.60
CA MET A 125 -12.89 6.45 -19.86
C MET A 125 -12.67 6.60 -18.35
N TYR A 126 -11.49 6.22 -17.85
CA TYR A 126 -11.19 6.30 -16.42
C TYR A 126 -11.37 7.73 -15.87
N ARG A 127 -12.09 7.81 -14.75
CA ARG A 127 -12.26 9.02 -13.96
C ARG A 127 -12.13 8.63 -12.49
N GLN A 128 -11.36 9.41 -11.77
CA GLN A 128 -11.21 9.33 -10.33
C GLN A 128 -12.50 9.80 -9.64
N GLY A 129 -12.98 9.04 -8.66
CA GLY A 129 -14.07 9.46 -7.79
C GLY A 129 -13.56 10.41 -6.72
N ILE A 130 -14.25 11.53 -6.51
CA ILE A 130 -14.01 12.42 -5.36
C ILE A 130 -15.08 12.11 -4.33
N LEU A 131 -14.67 11.52 -3.21
CA LEU A 131 -15.55 11.23 -2.08
C LEU A 131 -15.45 12.37 -1.07
N GLY A 132 -16.61 12.81 -0.56
CA GLY A 132 -16.65 13.66 0.62
C GLY A 132 -16.14 12.90 1.85
N PRO A 133 -15.65 13.61 2.89
CA PRO A 133 -15.30 12.96 4.14
C PRO A 133 -16.53 12.22 4.67
N LEU A 134 -16.34 11.00 5.15
CA LEU A 134 -17.37 10.27 5.88
C LEU A 134 -17.57 10.94 7.24
N LEU A 135 -18.34 12.03 7.26
CA LEU A 135 -18.73 12.73 8.48
C LEU A 135 -19.82 11.92 9.18
N ASN A 136 -19.42 10.88 9.90
CA ASN A 136 -20.33 10.25 10.84
C ASN A 136 -20.43 11.14 12.09
N ARG A 137 -21.47 11.99 12.14
CA ARG A 137 -21.76 12.91 13.28
C ARG A 137 -21.97 12.21 14.63
N ARG A 138 -21.94 10.88 14.73
CA ARG A 138 -22.24 10.14 15.98
C ARG A 138 -21.25 9.02 16.34
N SER A 139 -20.00 9.03 15.84
CA SER A 139 -19.13 7.84 16.00
C SER A 139 -17.64 8.06 16.25
N ALA A 140 -17.20 9.25 16.64
CA ALA A 140 -15.83 9.40 17.15
C ALA A 140 -15.77 8.90 18.60
N LEU A 141 -15.23 7.69 18.83
CA LEU A 141 -14.66 7.37 20.14
C LEU A 141 -13.27 8.00 20.16
N SER A 142 -13.15 9.14 20.82
CA SER A 142 -11.84 9.73 21.08
C SER A 142 -11.14 8.88 22.14
N THR A 143 -9.99 8.31 21.81
CA THR A 143 -9.09 7.78 22.83
C THR A 143 -8.54 8.96 23.66
N ARG A 144 -8.11 8.71 24.91
CA ARG A 144 -7.53 9.74 25.79
C ARG A 144 -6.31 10.45 25.19
N ASN A 145 -5.71 9.88 24.14
CA ASN A 145 -4.51 10.38 23.45
C ASN A 145 -4.81 10.98 22.06
N GLY A 146 -6.08 11.27 21.72
CA GLY A 146 -6.44 12.01 20.51
C GLY A 146 -6.43 11.22 19.19
N LEU A 147 -6.23 9.90 19.24
CA LEU A 147 -6.34 9.05 18.04
C LEU A 147 -7.81 8.74 17.75
N THR A 148 -8.22 8.98 16.50
CA THR A 148 -9.54 8.64 15.95
C THR A 148 -9.45 7.31 15.21
N LEU A 149 -10.16 6.27 15.69
CA LEU A 149 -10.15 4.93 15.10
C LEU A 149 -11.36 4.70 14.19
N TYR A 150 -11.14 4.09 13.02
CA TYR A 150 -12.20 3.72 12.08
C TYR A 150 -13.00 2.53 12.62
N LYS A 151 -14.27 2.79 12.96
CA LYS A 151 -15.17 1.81 13.60
C LYS A 151 -15.51 0.58 12.76
N GLN A 152 -15.37 0.60 11.42
CA GLN A 152 -15.83 -0.53 10.59
C GLN A 152 -15.08 -1.84 10.85
N LEU A 153 -13.77 -1.78 11.14
CA LEU A 153 -12.98 -2.96 11.47
C LEU A 153 -13.10 -3.38 12.94
N LEU A 154 -13.32 -2.41 13.83
CA LEU A 154 -13.30 -2.65 15.27
C LEU A 154 -14.68 -2.86 15.88
N ARG A 155 -15.78 -2.57 15.17
CA ARG A 155 -17.13 -2.73 15.73
C ARG A 155 -17.43 -4.18 16.15
N PRO A 156 -17.13 -5.21 15.36
CA PRO A 156 -17.35 -6.60 15.79
C PRO A 156 -16.50 -6.94 17.01
N ILE A 157 -15.24 -6.49 17.03
CA ILE A 157 -14.28 -6.75 18.11
C ILE A 157 -14.71 -6.05 19.42
N LEU A 158 -15.15 -4.80 19.33
CA LEU A 158 -15.60 -4.02 20.49
C LEU A 158 -16.96 -4.46 21.00
N ASP A 159 -17.88 -4.83 20.10
CA ASP A 159 -19.18 -5.39 20.50
C ASP A 159 -18.98 -6.79 21.13
N TYR A 160 -18.01 -7.59 20.66
CA TYR A 160 -17.60 -8.85 21.26
C TYR A 160 -16.96 -8.65 22.64
N ALA A 161 -15.98 -7.75 22.76
CA ALA A 161 -15.36 -7.43 24.05
C ALA A 161 -16.39 -6.89 25.07
N TRP A 162 -17.29 -6.02 24.64
CA TRP A 162 -18.39 -5.50 25.48
C TRP A 162 -19.38 -6.59 25.90
N ALA A 163 -19.70 -7.52 25.00
CA ALA A 163 -20.55 -8.67 25.31
C ALA A 163 -19.87 -9.63 26.32
N CYS A 164 -18.54 -9.76 26.27
CA CYS A 164 -17.77 -10.60 27.17
C CYS A 164 -17.52 -9.97 28.56
N GLU A 165 -17.40 -8.64 28.70
CA GLU A 165 -16.92 -8.01 29.94
C GLU A 165 -17.99 -7.41 30.88
N LEU A 166 -19.28 -7.33 30.51
CA LEU A 166 -20.29 -6.66 31.36
C LEU A 166 -21.51 -7.48 31.77
N ARG A 167 -21.56 -8.78 31.48
CA ARG A 167 -22.70 -9.63 31.92
C ARG A 167 -22.46 -10.50 33.15
N HIS A 168 -21.22 -10.73 33.58
CA HIS A 168 -20.97 -11.56 34.76
C HIS A 168 -19.85 -11.04 35.66
N ARG A 169 -20.27 -10.43 36.78
CA ARG A 169 -19.67 -10.35 38.14
C ARG A 169 -19.34 -8.93 38.66
N PRO A 170 -19.84 -8.56 39.86
CA PRO A 170 -19.30 -7.40 40.58
C PRO A 170 -17.88 -7.73 41.06
N TRP A 171 -16.93 -6.85 40.73
CA TRP A 171 -15.56 -6.88 41.24
C TRP A 171 -15.57 -6.68 42.77
N ARG A 172 -15.33 -7.75 43.55
CA ARG A 172 -14.86 -7.62 44.95
C ARG A 172 -13.36 -7.82 44.97
N VAL A 173 -12.63 -6.77 45.31
CA VAL A 173 -11.21 -6.86 45.64
C VAL A 173 -11.10 -7.28 47.10
N SER A 174 -10.63 -8.49 47.37
CA SER A 174 -10.19 -8.88 48.71
C SER A 174 -8.80 -8.29 48.94
N PRO A 175 -8.55 -7.51 49.99
CA PRO A 175 -7.27 -6.87 50.20
C PRO A 175 -6.33 -7.81 50.97
N THR A 176 -5.76 -8.81 50.31
CA THR A 176 -4.59 -9.51 50.86
C THR A 176 -3.77 -10.23 49.78
N SER A 177 -2.46 -9.95 49.80
CA SER A 177 -1.33 -10.69 49.20
C SER A 177 -1.01 -10.51 47.69
N GLN A 178 -0.06 -9.60 47.46
CA GLN A 178 1.25 -9.78 46.79
C GLN A 178 1.35 -10.13 45.27
N SER A 179 2.07 -9.22 44.58
CA SER A 179 2.87 -9.34 43.33
C SER A 179 2.21 -9.08 41.95
N PRO A 180 2.67 -8.07 41.16
CA PRO A 180 2.16 -7.74 39.81
C PRO A 180 2.53 -8.73 38.69
N ALA A 181 3.36 -9.74 38.96
CA ALA A 181 4.02 -10.51 37.89
C ALA A 181 3.20 -11.69 37.30
N ARG A 182 1.98 -11.98 37.78
CA ARG A 182 1.16 -13.12 37.30
C ARG A 182 -0.05 -12.76 36.42
N ILE A 183 -0.30 -11.47 36.17
CA ILE A 183 -1.50 -11.03 35.44
C ILE A 183 -1.28 -11.06 33.91
N SER A 184 -0.03 -10.94 33.42
CA SER A 184 0.24 -10.92 31.97
C SER A 184 0.19 -12.30 31.31
N GLU A 185 0.54 -13.38 32.01
CA GLU A 185 0.57 -14.73 31.41
C GLU A 185 -0.83 -15.27 31.08
N LYS A 186 -1.83 -15.02 31.96
CA LYS A 186 -3.19 -15.55 31.74
C LYS A 186 -3.97 -14.84 30.63
N CYS A 187 -3.70 -13.56 30.37
CA CYS A 187 -4.33 -12.86 29.25
C CYS A 187 -3.74 -13.27 27.90
N GLN A 188 -2.47 -13.70 27.85
CA GLN A 188 -1.85 -14.14 26.60
C GLN A 188 -2.32 -15.54 26.16
N THR A 189 -2.59 -16.46 27.09
CA THR A 189 -3.05 -17.82 26.76
C THR A 189 -4.44 -17.84 26.10
N VAL A 190 -5.38 -17.03 26.58
CA VAL A 190 -6.77 -17.01 26.06
C VAL A 190 -6.85 -16.43 24.65
N VAL A 191 -6.01 -15.43 24.34
CA VAL A 191 -5.94 -14.85 22.99
C VAL A 191 -5.27 -15.82 22.01
N TRP A 192 -4.31 -16.62 22.47
CA TRP A 192 -3.60 -17.58 21.62
C TRP A 192 -4.43 -18.83 21.30
N GLU A 193 -5.21 -19.35 22.25
CA GLU A 193 -6.15 -20.47 22.02
C GLU A 193 -7.30 -20.09 21.08
N ALA A 194 -7.75 -18.83 21.10
CA ALA A 194 -8.80 -18.34 20.20
C ALA A 194 -8.33 -18.13 18.74
N LEU A 195 -7.02 -17.95 18.53
CA LEU A 195 -6.43 -17.72 17.20
C LEU A 195 -5.88 -18.99 16.53
N THR A 196 -5.84 -20.12 17.23
CA THR A 196 -5.22 -21.36 16.73
C THR A 196 -6.16 -22.56 16.58
N GLN A 197 -7.48 -22.39 16.78
CA GLN A 197 -8.42 -23.46 16.43
C GLN A 197 -8.52 -23.62 14.91
N PRO A 198 -8.35 -24.84 14.36
CA PRO A 198 -8.46 -25.09 12.93
C PRO A 198 -9.92 -24.96 12.48
N LEU A 199 -10.13 -24.22 11.39
CA LEU A 199 -11.41 -24.19 10.67
C LEU A 199 -11.70 -25.55 10.04
N ILE A 200 -12.49 -26.35 10.74
CA ILE A 200 -13.32 -27.47 10.24
C ILE A 200 -14.74 -27.03 10.68
N GLU A 201 -15.77 -26.86 9.84
CA GLU A 201 -16.13 -27.41 8.54
C GLU A 201 -16.36 -26.35 7.45
#